data_AF-A0A5B1QLL0-F1
#
_entry.id   AF-A0A5B1QLL0-F1
#
_cell.length_a   1.000
_cell.length_b   1.000
_cell.length_c   1.000
_cell.angle_alpha   90.00
_cell.angle_beta   90.00
_cell.angle_gamma   90.00
#
_symmetry.space_group_name_H-M   'P 1'
#
loop_
_entity.id
_entity.type
_entity.pdbx_description
1 polymer ?
#
loop_
_entity_poly.entity_id
_entity_poly.type
_entity_poly.pdbx_seq_one_letter_code
_entity_poly.pdbx_strand_id
1 'polypeptide(L)' 'MAIAPITGKLRKRFWVDLSCALGLGVSAGYAYWYGIHLKSVQRQEEFYLKLEQKRLAEQ' A
#
# COMPACT_ATOMS: atom_id res chain seq x y z
N MET A 1 -5.17 46.76 -20.04
CA MET A 1 -5.07 46.01 -18.76
C MET A 1 -3.65 45.48 -18.64
N ALA A 2 -3.01 45.62 -17.48
CA ALA A 2 -1.68 45.05 -17.25
C ALA A 2 -1.80 43.53 -17.04
N ILE A 3 -0.94 42.76 -17.70
CA ILE A 3 -0.86 41.30 -17.56
C ILE A 3 -0.06 41.00 -16.28
N ALA A 4 -0.59 40.13 -15.42
CA ALA A 4 0.09 39.72 -14.20
C ALA A 4 1.36 38.90 -14.50
N PRO A 5 2.43 38.99 -13.67
CA PRO A 5 3.66 38.25 -13.88
C PRO A 5 3.48 36.75 -13.67
N ILE A 6 4.00 35.93 -14.60
CA ILE A 6 3.94 34.47 -14.55
C ILE A 6 5.17 33.96 -13.79
N THR A 7 5.01 33.68 -12.50
CA THR A 7 6.10 33.17 -11.64
C THR A 7 5.66 31.92 -10.87
N GLY A 8 6.63 31.14 -10.38
CA GLY A 8 6.36 30.02 -9.46
C GLY A 8 5.75 28.75 -10.06
N LYS A 9 5.56 28.67 -11.39
CA LYS A 9 4.92 27.52 -12.07
C LYS A 9 5.62 26.18 -11.74
N LEU A 10 6.95 26.14 -11.79
CA LEU A 10 7.73 24.93 -11.51
C LEU A 10 7.56 24.46 -10.07
N ARG A 11 7.72 25.35 -9.09
CA ARG A 11 7.55 25.04 -7.67
C ARG A 11 6.15 24.50 -7.38
N LYS A 12 5.10 25.18 -7.88
CA LYS A 12 3.72 24.78 -7.65
C LYS A 12 3.44 23.39 -8.24
N ARG A 13 3.92 23.14 -9.46
CA ARG A 13 3.72 21.85 -10.12
C ARG A 13 4.48 20.71 -9.44
N PHE A 14 5.73 20.95 -9.07
CA PHE A 14 6.56 19.96 -8.38
C PHE A 14 5.90 19.46 -7.09
N TRP A 15 5.40 20.37 -6.24
CA TRP A 15 4.75 19.96 -5.00
C TRP A 15 3.46 19.17 -5.22
N VAL A 16 2.66 19.55 -6.23
CA VAL A 16 1.44 18.80 -6.58
C VAL A 16 1.80 17.38 -7.03
N ASP A 17 2.78 17.25 -7.93
CA ASP A 17 3.18 15.95 -8.45
C ASP A 17 3.81 15.08 -7.35
N LEU A 18 4.63 15.67 -6.47
CA LEU A 18 5.24 14.95 -5.34
C LEU A 18 4.19 14.45 -4.34
N SER A 19 3.27 15.32 -3.91
CA SER A 19 2.20 14.93 -2.98
C SER A 19 1.27 13.89 -3.59
N CYS A 20 0.96 14.00 -4.88
CA CYS A 20 0.16 13.01 -5.59
C CYS A 20 0.87 11.65 -5.67
N ALA A 21 2.15 11.64 -6.06
CA ALA A 21 2.95 10.42 -6.14
C ALA A 21 3.06 9.71 -4.78
N LEU A 22 3.33 10.46 -3.71
CA LEU A 22 3.40 9.90 -2.36
C LEU A 22 2.03 9.39 -1.89
N GLY A 23 0.96 10.15 -2.11
CA GLY A 23 -0.40 9.74 -1.75
C GLY A 23 -0.80 8.43 -2.45
N LEU A 24 -0.62 8.37 -3.77
CA LEU A 24 -0.91 7.16 -4.55
C LEU A 24 -0.01 5.98 -4.15
N GLY A 25 1.28 6.23 -3.89
CA GLY A 25 2.22 5.20 -3.44
C GLY A 25 1.82 4.56 -2.12
N VAL A 26 1.47 5.38 -1.11
CA VAL A 26 1.02 4.89 0.20
C VAL A 26 -0.31 4.15 0.06
N SER A 27 -1.28 4.69 -0.67
CA SER A 27 -2.57 4.04 -0.88
C SER A 27 -2.42 2.69 -1.60
N ALA A 28 -1.58 2.60 -2.63
CA ALA A 28 -1.31 1.36 -3.35
C ALA A 28 -0.61 0.33 -2.46
N GLY A 29 0.39 0.76 -1.67
CA GLY A 29 1.06 -0.09 -0.70
C GLY A 29 0.09 -0.67 0.34
N TYR A 30 -0.80 0.18 0.86
CA TYR A 30 -1.84 -0.25 1.81
C TYR A 30 -2.83 -1.24 1.15
N ALA A 31 -3.26 -0.95 -0.07
CA ALA A 31 -4.15 -1.83 -0.82
C ALA A 31 -3.51 -3.21 -1.06
N TYR A 32 -2.23 -3.26 -1.42
CA TYR A 32 -1.49 -4.51 -1.57
C TYR A 32 -1.38 -5.27 -0.24
N TRP A 33 -1.00 -4.58 0.84
CA TRP A 33 -0.77 -5.20 2.13
C TRP A 33 -2.03 -5.90 2.66
N TYR A 34 -3.16 -5.20 2.67
CA TYR A 34 -4.42 -5.74 3.18
C TYR A 34 -5.14 -6.62 2.17
N GLY A 35 -4.99 -6.36 0.86
CA GLY A 35 -5.66 -7.11 -0.19
C GLY A 35 -5.02 -8.47 -0.45
N ILE A 36 -3.69 -8.53 -0.46
CA ILE A 36 -2.93 -9.70 -0.91
C ILE A 36 -2.05 -10.25 0.21
N HIS A 37 -1.17 -9.43 0.78
CA HIS A 37 -0.13 -9.91 1.70
C HIS A 37 -0.74 -10.58 2.94
N LEU A 38 -1.65 -9.90 3.63
CA LEU A 38 -2.25 -10.39 4.87
C LEU A 38 -3.06 -11.67 4.64
N LYS A 39 -3.81 -11.76 3.53
CA LYS A 39 -4.54 -12.99 3.16
C LYS A 39 -3.61 -14.16 2.84
N SER A 40 -2.45 -13.88 2.24
CA SER A 40 -1.44 -14.90 1.99
C SER A 40 -0.87 -15.46 3.29
N VAL A 41 -0.53 -14.57 4.24
CA VAL A 41 -0.04 -14.96 5.57
C VAL A 41 -1.10 -15.77 6.32
N GLN A 42 -2.35 -15.31 6.33
CA GLN A 42 -3.45 -16.03 6.97
C GLN A 42 -3.60 -17.46 6.41
N ARG A 43 -3.53 -17.63 5.09
CA ARG A 43 -3.61 -18.96 4.47
C ARG A 43 -2.46 -19.88 4.91
N GLN A 44 -1.27 -19.32 5.04
CA GLN A 44 -0.10 -20.06 5.52
C GLN A 44 -0.29 -20.49 6.98
N GLU A 45 -0.72 -19.57 7.85
CA GLU A 45 -0.99 -19.86 9.26
C GLU A 45 -2.07 -20.94 9.42
N GLU A 46 -3.19 -20.82 8.71
CA GLU A 46 -4.26 -21.83 8.71
C GLU A 46 -3.79 -23.21 8.28
N PHE A 47 -2.86 -23.28 7.32
CA PHE A 47 -2.27 -24.55 6.89
C PHE A 47 -1.45 -25.20 8.01
N TYR A 48 -0.58 -24.43 8.66
CA TYR A 48 0.26 -24.94 9.74
C TYR A 48 -0.55 -25.31 10.99
N LEU A 49 -1.58 -24.54 11.32
CA LEU A 49 -2.52 -24.88 12.41
C LEU A 49 -3.20 -26.23 12.15
N LYS A 50 -3.68 -26.47 10.93
CA LYS A 50 -4.28 -27.77 10.55
C LYS A 50 -3.27 -28.91 10.62
N LEU A 51 -2.03 -28.66 10.23
CA LEU A 51 -0.97 -29.68 10.29
C LEU A 51 -0.64 -30.06 11.74
N GLU A 52 -0.59 -29.08 12.64
CA GLU A 52 -0.37 -29.32 14.07
C GLU A 52 -1.53 -30.09 14.72
N GLN A 53 -2.77 -29.70 14.42
CA GLN A 53 -3.97 -30.41 14.90
C GLN A 53 -3.97 -31.89 14.48
N LYS A 54 -3.57 -32.19 13.23
CA LYS A 54 -3.44 -33.58 12.76
C LYS A 54 -2.38 -34.35 13.54
N ARG A 55 -1.22 -33.73 13.78
CA ARG A 55 -0.13 -34.35 14.56
C ARG A 55 -0.58 -34.69 15.98
N LEU A 56 -1.34 -33.80 16.62
CA LEU A 56 -1.88 -34.03 17.98
C LEU A 56 -2.95 -35.12 18.01
N ALA A 57 -3.72 -35.32 16.93
CA ALA A 57 -4.75 -36.34 16.86
C ALA A 57 -4.20 -37.74 16.54
N GLU A 58 -3.01 -37.84 15.95
CA GLU A 58 -2.31 -39.10 15.67
C GLU A 58 -1.42 -39.59 16.83
N GLN A 59 -1.18 -38.74 17.84
CA GLN A 59 -0.47 -39.07 19.09
C GLN A 59 -1.43 -39.59 20.15
#